data_AF-A0AA37LW72-F1
#
_entry.id   AF-A0AA37LW72-F1
#
_cell.length_a   1.000
_cell.length_b   1.000
_cell.length_c   1.000
_cell.angle_alpha   90.00
_cell.angle_beta   90.00
_cell.angle_gamma   90.00
#
_symmetry.space_group_name_H-M   'P 1'
#
loop_
_entity.id
_entity.type
_entity.pdbx_description
1 polymer ?
#
loop_
_entity_poly.entity_id
_entity_poly.type
_entity_poly.pdbx_seq_one_letter_code
_entity_poly.pdbx_strand_id
1 'polypeptide(L)'
;MRFNTLRPGSSLLTSLQNLTLTTTTASSAARAFSTSTPLATKTISLQKLPSSTVPPYPYGPRLLYKQSNHGLYGTTRIRHGHNISEKHHQVTPRTWRPNVHRKRLWSESLGAWVRTRLTTRVLRTVRKEGGIDAYVTKNKAARVKELGPGGWKLRWLVMQTPAFRERYAAERETLGVQGEMPEDQTDLVHYMVDAATPGPLSAVSREIMERRATQMIAEEFALGEEAEMFEDGAQYEEVHLEGLEEPAVEDKRLS
;
A
#
# COMPACT_ATOMS: atom_id res chain seq x y z
N MET A 1 32.21 24.99 33.37
CA MET A 1 31.23 26.09 33.53
C MET A 1 29.90 25.64 32.97
N ARG A 2 28.92 25.34 33.84
CA ARG A 2 27.58 24.91 33.46
C ARG A 2 26.66 26.12 33.58
N PHE A 3 26.03 26.55 32.48
CA PHE A 3 25.03 27.61 32.51
C PHE A 3 23.64 26.97 32.50
N ASN A 4 23.03 26.93 33.69
CA ASN A 4 21.61 26.71 33.89
C ASN A 4 20.91 28.06 33.69
N THR A 5 20.12 28.22 32.62
CA THR A 5 19.25 29.39 32.45
C THR A 5 17.86 29.07 33.00
N LEU A 6 17.52 29.73 34.10
CA LEU A 6 16.19 29.71 34.72
C LEU A 6 15.18 30.42 33.82
N ARG A 7 14.04 29.76 33.57
CA ARG A 7 12.85 30.35 32.91
C ARG A 7 12.18 31.34 33.89
N PRO A 8 11.78 32.54 33.47
CA PRO A 8 10.99 33.43 34.32
C PRO A 8 9.54 32.95 34.41
N GLY A 9 8.99 32.99 35.61
CA GLY A 9 7.62 32.61 35.95
C GLY A 9 6.57 33.56 35.38
N SER A 10 5.46 32.98 34.96
CA SER A 10 4.24 33.68 34.53
C SER A 10 3.52 34.26 35.75
N SER A 11 3.46 35.59 35.85
CA SER A 11 2.62 36.29 36.83
C SER A 11 1.15 36.23 36.42
N LEU A 12 0.31 35.75 37.33
CA LEU A 12 -1.14 35.87 37.27
C LEU A 12 -1.53 37.25 37.84
N LEU A 13 -2.05 38.14 37.01
CA LEU A 13 -2.82 39.29 37.48
C LEU A 13 -4.09 39.44 36.65
N THR A 14 -5.19 39.26 37.35
CA THR A 14 -6.57 39.54 36.97
C THR A 14 -6.79 41.03 36.77
N SER A 15 -7.57 41.43 35.77
CA SER A 15 -8.40 42.64 35.89
C SER A 15 -9.72 42.46 35.17
N LEU A 16 -10.78 42.73 35.93
CA LEU A 16 -12.18 42.76 35.53
C LEU A 16 -12.53 44.10 34.86
N GLN A 17 -13.68 44.10 34.17
CA GLN A 17 -14.55 45.24 33.85
C GLN A 17 -14.08 46.13 32.66
N ASN A 18 -14.87 46.36 31.60
CA ASN A 18 -16.22 46.95 31.62
C ASN A 18 -16.98 46.76 30.29
N LEU A 19 -18.29 46.60 30.39
CA LEU A 19 -19.27 46.68 29.31
C LEU A 19 -19.39 48.12 28.78
N THR A 20 -19.33 48.30 27.46
CA THR A 20 -20.01 49.41 26.77
C THR A 20 -20.60 48.91 25.45
N LEU A 21 -21.92 48.96 25.31
CA LEU A 21 -22.63 48.72 24.05
C LEU A 21 -22.49 49.98 23.18
N THR A 22 -21.91 49.84 22.00
CA THR A 22 -22.03 50.84 20.93
C THR A 22 -22.63 50.17 19.70
N THR A 23 -23.91 50.47 19.46
CA THR A 23 -24.65 50.10 18.26
C THR A 23 -24.15 50.94 17.09
N THR A 24 -23.24 50.38 16.31
CA THR A 24 -22.91 50.91 14.98
C THR A 24 -23.52 49.99 13.93
N THR A 25 -24.43 50.58 13.16
CA THR A 25 -25.07 50.03 11.97
C THR A 25 -24.04 49.86 10.86
N ALA A 26 -23.23 48.81 10.95
CA ALA A 26 -22.52 48.27 9.80
C ALA A 26 -23.42 47.21 9.17
N SER A 27 -23.78 47.39 7.90
CA SER A 27 -24.38 46.35 7.07
C SER A 27 -23.38 45.19 6.96
N SER A 28 -23.42 44.29 7.93
CA SER A 28 -22.81 42.97 7.82
C SER A 28 -23.59 42.27 6.73
N ALA A 29 -23.06 42.28 5.51
CA ALA A 29 -23.43 41.28 4.53
C ALA A 29 -23.18 39.93 5.20
N ALA A 30 -24.24 39.34 5.74
CA ALA A 30 -24.21 38.04 6.38
C ALA A 30 -23.68 37.07 5.33
N ARG A 31 -22.41 36.70 5.44
CA ARG A 31 -21.85 35.59 4.68
C ARG A 31 -22.69 34.38 5.07
N ALA A 32 -23.56 33.93 4.17
CA ALA A 32 -24.34 32.73 4.36
C ALA A 32 -23.37 31.59 4.67
N PHE A 33 -23.41 31.07 5.89
CA PHE A 33 -22.67 29.86 6.25
C PHE A 33 -23.23 28.74 5.39
N SER A 34 -22.44 28.28 4.42
CA SER A 34 -22.78 27.11 3.60
C SER A 34 -23.02 25.92 4.53
N THR A 35 -24.25 25.42 4.56
CA THR A 35 -24.68 24.28 5.39
C THR A 35 -24.31 22.92 4.78
N SER A 36 -23.79 22.90 3.55
CA SER A 36 -23.27 21.67 2.95
C SER A 36 -21.92 21.34 3.56
N THR A 37 -21.83 20.22 4.27
CA THR A 37 -20.54 19.67 4.67
C THR A 37 -19.70 19.38 3.41
N PRO A 38 -18.42 19.78 3.36
CA PRO A 38 -17.59 19.49 2.20
C PRO A 38 -17.44 17.97 2.05
N LEU A 39 -17.45 17.48 0.81
CA LEU A 39 -17.29 16.06 0.52
C LEU A 39 -15.96 15.56 1.10
N ALA A 40 -16.02 14.72 2.14
CA ALA A 40 -14.82 14.22 2.81
C ALA A 40 -14.18 13.12 1.97
N THR A 41 -13.06 13.40 1.32
CA THR A 41 -12.33 12.37 0.58
C THR A 41 -11.41 11.54 1.48
N LYS A 42 -11.51 10.21 1.39
CA LYS A 42 -10.64 9.28 2.11
C LYS A 42 -9.17 9.51 1.76
N THR A 43 -8.30 9.39 2.75
CA THR A 43 -6.84 9.45 2.57
C THR A 43 -6.22 8.12 3.00
N ILE A 44 -5.88 7.29 2.03
CA ILE A 44 -5.31 5.97 2.26
C ILE A 44 -3.83 6.08 2.60
N SER A 45 -3.38 5.31 3.59
CA SER A 45 -1.97 5.21 3.97
C SER A 45 -1.36 3.95 3.38
N LEU A 46 -0.40 4.08 2.46
CA LEU A 46 0.16 2.91 1.76
C LEU A 46 0.76 1.86 2.71
N GLN A 47 1.30 2.30 3.84
CA GLN A 47 1.89 1.43 4.86
C GLN A 47 0.85 0.55 5.58
N LYS A 48 -0.42 0.97 5.58
CA LYS A 48 -1.52 0.29 6.30
C LYS A 48 -2.31 -0.67 5.42
N LEU A 49 -1.99 -0.79 4.13
CA LEU A 49 -2.71 -1.72 3.26
C LEU A 49 -2.49 -3.17 3.74
N PRO A 50 -3.56 -3.96 3.93
CA PRO A 50 -3.45 -5.36 4.32
C PRO A 50 -2.69 -6.15 3.24
N SER A 51 -1.89 -7.14 3.66
CA SER A 51 -1.13 -8.01 2.74
C SER A 51 -1.82 -9.33 2.43
N SER A 52 -2.72 -9.82 3.29
CA SER A 52 -3.37 -11.12 3.14
C SER A 52 -4.21 -11.22 1.86
N THR A 53 -4.88 -10.14 1.49
CA THR A 53 -5.77 -10.08 0.32
C THR A 53 -5.04 -10.03 -1.02
N VAL A 54 -3.77 -9.58 -1.03
CA VAL A 54 -3.04 -9.30 -2.27
C VAL A 54 -2.12 -10.47 -2.63
N PRO A 55 -2.04 -10.88 -3.91
CA PRO A 55 -1.09 -11.90 -4.35
C PRO A 55 0.35 -11.55 -3.93
N PRO A 56 1.18 -12.56 -3.62
CA PRO A 56 2.56 -12.33 -3.22
C PRO A 56 3.32 -11.59 -4.33
N TYR A 57 4.11 -10.60 -3.94
CA TYR A 57 4.89 -9.81 -4.88
C TYR A 57 6.00 -10.69 -5.52
N PRO A 58 6.16 -10.73 -6.86
CA PRO A 58 7.05 -11.69 -7.53
C PRO A 58 8.51 -11.70 -7.08
N TYR A 59 9.03 -10.57 -6.61
CA TYR A 59 10.43 -10.46 -6.15
C TYR A 59 10.58 -10.50 -4.62
N GLY A 60 9.48 -10.74 -3.90
CA GLY A 60 9.46 -10.73 -2.44
C GLY A 60 9.79 -9.36 -1.80
N PRO A 61 9.70 -9.26 -0.46
CA PRO A 61 10.06 -8.05 0.26
C PRO A 61 11.56 -7.76 0.16
N ARG A 62 11.93 -6.46 0.15
CA ARG A 62 13.34 -6.07 0.15
C ARG A 62 13.95 -6.35 1.52
N LEU A 63 15.00 -7.16 1.53
CA LEU A 63 15.73 -7.54 2.74
C LEU A 63 16.55 -6.37 3.30
N LEU A 64 17.17 -5.59 2.41
CA LEU A 64 17.93 -4.39 2.73
C LEU A 64 17.04 -3.15 2.67
N TYR A 65 17.30 -2.20 3.58
CA TYR A 65 16.57 -0.93 3.66
C TYR A 65 15.04 -1.15 3.71
N LYS A 66 14.58 -1.90 4.71
CA LYS A 66 13.18 -2.31 4.95
C LYS A 66 12.18 -1.15 4.96
N GLN A 67 12.64 0.07 5.25
CA GLN A 67 11.87 1.31 5.09
C GLN A 67 11.25 1.44 3.69
N SER A 68 11.97 0.97 2.65
CA SER A 68 11.52 1.06 1.26
C SER A 68 10.34 0.14 0.91
N ASN A 69 10.07 -0.90 1.70
CA ASN A 69 8.94 -1.80 1.47
C ASN A 69 7.58 -1.10 1.64
N HIS A 70 7.53 -0.02 2.41
CA HIS A 70 6.32 0.69 2.79
C HIS A 70 6.07 1.97 1.97
N GLY A 71 6.81 2.20 0.89
CA GLY A 71 6.70 3.41 0.07
C GLY A 71 7.18 3.19 -1.36
N LEU A 72 7.18 4.26 -2.16
CA LEU A 72 7.59 4.22 -3.56
C LEU A 72 9.02 4.75 -3.72
N TYR A 73 10.00 3.85 -3.65
CA TYR A 73 11.43 4.22 -3.69
C TYR A 73 12.07 3.99 -5.06
N GLY A 74 11.38 3.31 -5.98
CA GLY A 74 12.01 2.82 -7.21
C GLY A 74 13.14 1.85 -6.86
N THR A 75 14.24 1.89 -7.62
CA THR A 75 15.47 1.14 -7.33
C THR A 75 16.40 1.80 -6.30
N THR A 76 16.02 2.96 -5.75
CA THR A 76 16.90 3.72 -4.85
C THR A 76 16.92 3.13 -3.44
N ARG A 77 18.12 2.99 -2.88
CA ARG A 77 18.39 2.46 -1.55
C ARG A 77 19.53 3.23 -0.90
N ILE A 78 19.69 3.07 0.41
CA ILE A 78 20.86 3.60 1.12
C ILE A 78 22.14 3.00 0.54
N ARG A 79 23.18 3.82 0.37
CA ARG A 79 24.52 3.38 -0.04
C ARG A 79 25.50 3.69 1.09
N HIS A 80 26.49 2.83 1.25
CA HIS A 80 27.58 2.98 2.20
C HIS A 80 28.90 3.15 1.45
N GLY A 81 29.84 3.86 2.04
CA GLY A 81 31.19 4.04 1.51
C GLY A 81 32.01 4.90 2.44
N HIS A 82 33.06 5.52 1.93
CA HIS A 82 34.01 6.25 2.76
C HIS A 82 34.11 7.73 2.38
N ASN A 83 34.43 8.55 3.36
CA ASN A 83 34.96 9.89 3.20
C ASN A 83 36.49 9.80 3.35
N ILE A 84 37.23 10.46 2.48
CA ILE A 84 38.70 10.42 2.41
C ILE A 84 39.18 11.84 2.70
N SER A 85 39.99 12.01 3.74
CA SER A 85 40.58 13.32 4.02
C SER A 85 41.69 13.66 3.02
N GLU A 86 41.72 14.90 2.53
CA GLU A 86 42.64 15.32 1.48
C GLU A 86 44.11 15.27 1.94
N LYS A 87 44.39 15.69 3.17
CA LYS A 87 45.77 15.84 3.67
C LYS A 87 46.42 14.53 4.11
N HIS A 88 45.65 13.66 4.77
CA HIS A 88 46.17 12.46 5.42
C HIS A 88 45.55 11.16 4.90
N HIS A 89 44.69 11.24 3.87
CA HIS A 89 43.96 10.10 3.30
C HIS A 89 43.25 9.25 4.36
N GLN A 90 42.82 9.88 5.46
CA GLN A 90 42.14 9.18 6.53
C GLN A 90 40.75 8.79 6.04
N VAL A 91 40.45 7.50 6.15
CA VAL A 91 39.23 6.88 5.65
C VAL A 91 38.22 6.83 6.79
N THR A 92 37.09 7.52 6.65
CA THR A 92 35.97 7.48 7.61
C THR A 92 34.70 6.98 6.93
N PRO A 93 33.88 6.11 7.56
CA PRO A 93 32.68 5.60 6.93
C PRO A 93 31.60 6.70 6.80
N ARG A 94 30.86 6.69 5.69
CA ARG A 94 29.73 7.58 5.43
C ARG A 94 28.55 6.82 4.82
N THR A 95 27.37 7.45 4.87
CA THR A 95 26.15 6.92 4.26
C THR A 95 25.50 7.95 3.34
N TRP A 96 25.02 7.49 2.18
CA TRP A 96 24.22 8.29 1.26
C TRP A 96 22.78 7.84 1.30
N ARG A 97 21.90 8.71 1.80
CA ARG A 97 20.47 8.47 1.89
C ARG A 97 19.76 9.02 0.64
N PRO A 98 18.74 8.32 0.11
CA PRO A 98 17.90 8.89 -0.94
C PRO A 98 17.10 10.09 -0.41
N ASN A 99 16.80 11.06 -1.28
CA ASN A 99 15.94 12.17 -0.94
C ASN A 99 14.47 11.72 -0.93
N VAL A 100 13.92 11.47 0.25
CA VAL A 100 12.59 10.88 0.49
C VAL A 100 11.67 11.93 1.09
N HIS A 101 10.49 12.11 0.50
CA HIS A 101 9.44 12.97 1.01
C HIS A 101 8.14 12.20 1.24
N ARG A 102 7.33 12.67 2.18
CA ARG A 102 5.96 12.19 2.39
C ARG A 102 5.00 13.11 1.64
N LYS A 103 4.22 12.57 0.72
CA LYS A 103 3.25 13.34 -0.08
C LYS A 103 1.93 12.59 -0.17
N ARG A 104 0.87 13.34 -0.47
CA ARG A 104 -0.45 12.84 -0.83
C ARG A 104 -0.59 13.02 -2.34
N LEU A 105 -0.87 11.94 -3.05
CA LEU A 105 -1.09 11.94 -4.49
C LEU A 105 -2.54 11.54 -4.74
N TRP A 106 -3.23 12.23 -5.63
CA TRP A 106 -4.58 11.87 -6.04
C TRP A 106 -4.55 10.61 -6.91
N SER A 107 -5.45 9.66 -6.62
CA SER A 107 -5.72 8.49 -7.47
C SER A 107 -7.12 8.67 -8.03
N GLU A 108 -7.23 8.71 -9.36
CA GLU A 108 -8.49 8.90 -10.07
C GLU A 108 -9.32 7.62 -10.00
N SER A 109 -8.68 6.45 -10.17
CA SER A 109 -9.35 5.15 -10.10
C SER A 109 -9.96 4.86 -8.74
N LEU A 110 -9.31 5.29 -7.65
CA LEU A 110 -9.78 5.04 -6.28
C LEU A 110 -10.66 6.17 -5.72
N GLY A 111 -10.70 7.34 -6.37
CA GLY A 111 -11.36 8.53 -5.84
C GLY A 111 -10.82 8.98 -4.48
N ALA A 112 -9.54 8.70 -4.19
CA ALA A 112 -8.95 8.89 -2.86
C ALA A 112 -7.52 9.44 -2.91
N TRP A 113 -7.11 10.09 -1.81
CA TRP A 113 -5.73 10.56 -1.65
C TRP A 113 -4.81 9.44 -1.16
N VAL A 114 -3.80 9.08 -1.95
CA VAL A 114 -2.77 8.11 -1.58
C VAL A 114 -1.63 8.82 -0.85
N ARG A 115 -1.53 8.60 0.46
CA ARG A 115 -0.43 9.08 1.30
C ARG A 115 0.70 8.07 1.33
N THR A 116 1.83 8.42 0.71
CA THR A 116 3.02 7.55 0.64
C THR A 116 4.32 8.31 0.84
N ARG A 117 5.38 7.57 1.23
CA ARG A 117 6.77 8.05 1.21
C ARG A 117 7.34 7.73 -0.15
N LEU A 118 7.92 8.72 -0.81
CA LEU A 118 8.42 8.58 -2.17
C LEU A 118 9.70 9.36 -2.36
N THR A 119 10.56 8.87 -3.26
CA THR A 119 11.79 9.59 -3.62
C THR A 119 11.50 10.67 -4.65
N THR A 120 12.34 11.72 -4.67
CA THR A 120 12.20 12.79 -5.68
C THR A 120 12.26 12.27 -7.11
N ARG A 121 13.07 11.23 -7.37
CA ARG A 121 13.10 10.54 -8.67
C ARG A 121 11.74 9.96 -9.04
N VAL A 122 11.10 9.23 -8.11
CA VAL A 122 9.77 8.66 -8.33
C VAL A 122 8.72 9.76 -8.49
N LEU A 123 8.78 10.83 -7.70
CA LEU A 123 7.87 11.98 -7.85
C LEU A 123 7.91 12.57 -9.25
N ARG A 124 9.12 12.72 -9.82
CA ARG A 124 9.31 13.21 -11.20
C ARG A 124 8.70 12.24 -12.20
N THR A 125 8.86 10.93 -12.02
CA THR A 125 8.28 9.91 -12.90
C THR A 125 6.76 9.91 -12.85
N VAL A 126 6.17 9.98 -11.64
CA VAL A 126 4.71 10.08 -11.44
C VAL A 126 4.15 11.30 -12.19
N ARG A 127 4.81 12.46 -12.07
CA ARG A 127 4.41 13.66 -12.81
C ARG A 127 4.55 13.49 -14.32
N LYS A 128 5.63 12.85 -14.79
CA LYS A 128 5.86 12.59 -16.22
C LYS A 128 4.81 11.65 -16.82
N GLU A 129 4.33 10.69 -16.04
CA GLU A 129 3.35 9.68 -16.49
C GLU A 129 1.90 10.13 -16.28
N GLY A 130 1.67 11.31 -15.69
CA GLY A 130 0.33 11.90 -15.57
C GLY A 130 -0.46 11.47 -14.34
N GLY A 131 0.12 10.73 -13.40
CA GLY A 131 -0.61 10.30 -12.20
C GLY A 131 0.02 9.12 -11.48
N ILE A 132 -0.51 8.81 -10.29
CA ILE A 132 -0.06 7.63 -9.53
C ILE A 132 -0.57 6.33 -10.17
N ASP A 133 -1.79 6.33 -10.68
CA ASP A 133 -2.41 5.13 -11.27
C ASP A 133 -1.65 4.69 -12.52
N ALA A 134 -1.32 5.64 -13.40
CA ALA A 134 -0.48 5.40 -14.58
C ALA A 134 0.93 4.90 -14.20
N TYR A 135 1.51 5.42 -13.12
CA TYR A 135 2.80 4.95 -12.64
C TYR A 135 2.77 3.50 -12.17
N VAL A 136 1.71 3.11 -11.47
CA VAL A 136 1.64 1.80 -10.83
C VAL A 136 1.22 0.70 -11.81
N THR A 137 0.36 1.02 -12.77
CA THR A 137 -0.21 0.06 -13.73
C THR A 137 0.68 -0.22 -14.95
N LYS A 138 1.77 0.54 -15.12
CA LYS A 138 2.69 0.37 -16.26
C LYS A 138 3.29 -1.03 -16.33
N ASN A 139 3.12 -1.70 -17.47
CA ASN A 139 3.41 -3.12 -17.66
C ASN A 139 4.91 -3.51 -17.70
N LYS A 140 5.85 -2.56 -17.81
CA LYS A 140 7.28 -2.89 -17.98
C LYS A 140 7.83 -3.70 -16.79
N ALA A 141 8.56 -4.79 -17.05
CA ALA A 141 9.19 -5.61 -16.00
C ALA A 141 10.08 -4.80 -15.03
N ALA A 142 10.82 -3.79 -15.55
CA ALA A 142 11.59 -2.86 -14.74
C ALA A 142 10.72 -2.07 -13.75
N ARG A 143 9.49 -1.69 -14.14
CA ARG A 143 8.54 -1.00 -13.26
C ARG A 143 8.09 -1.90 -12.12
N VAL A 144 7.85 -3.19 -12.40
CA VAL A 144 7.46 -4.16 -11.36
C VAL A 144 8.52 -4.22 -10.27
N LYS A 145 9.82 -4.33 -10.65
CA LYS A 145 10.96 -4.29 -9.72
C LYS A 145 11.03 -2.98 -8.91
N GLU A 146 10.73 -1.85 -9.55
CA GLU A 146 10.76 -0.51 -8.96
C GLU A 146 9.67 -0.27 -7.90
N LEU A 147 8.49 -0.86 -8.07
CA LEU A 147 7.33 -0.67 -7.19
C LEU A 147 7.60 -1.12 -5.75
N GLY A 148 8.21 -2.30 -5.60
CA GLY A 148 8.34 -2.98 -4.31
C GLY A 148 6.99 -3.43 -3.73
N PRO A 149 6.97 -4.03 -2.52
CA PRO A 149 5.76 -4.62 -1.95
C PRO A 149 4.60 -3.62 -1.77
N GLY A 150 4.87 -2.43 -1.23
CA GLY A 150 3.84 -1.40 -1.06
C GLY A 150 3.27 -0.93 -2.40
N GLY A 151 4.12 -0.73 -3.42
CA GLY A 151 3.65 -0.37 -4.76
C GLY A 151 2.87 -1.51 -5.43
N TRP A 152 3.22 -2.76 -5.16
CA TRP A 152 2.48 -3.94 -5.64
C TRP A 152 1.06 -4.03 -5.07
N LYS A 153 0.90 -3.78 -3.77
CA LYS A 153 -0.44 -3.68 -3.14
C LYS A 153 -1.29 -2.60 -3.79
N LEU A 154 -0.71 -1.43 -4.03
CA LEU A 154 -1.41 -0.34 -4.71
C LEU A 154 -1.76 -0.71 -6.16
N ARG A 155 -0.89 -1.47 -6.84
CA ARG A 155 -1.14 -1.93 -8.22
C ARG A 155 -2.35 -2.82 -8.29
N TRP A 156 -2.38 -3.84 -7.44
CA TRP A 156 -3.52 -4.73 -7.36
C TRP A 156 -4.80 -3.95 -7.04
N LEU A 157 -4.74 -3.01 -6.09
CA LEU A 157 -5.90 -2.19 -5.71
C LEU A 157 -6.45 -1.38 -6.89
N VAL A 158 -5.57 -0.71 -7.65
CA VAL A 158 -5.98 0.05 -8.85
C VAL A 158 -6.52 -0.88 -9.94
N MET A 159 -5.90 -2.05 -10.13
CA MET A 159 -6.32 -3.03 -11.15
C MET A 159 -7.71 -3.60 -10.89
N GLN A 160 -8.15 -3.69 -9.63
CA GLN A 160 -9.47 -4.20 -9.28
C GLN A 160 -10.58 -3.13 -9.29
N THR A 161 -10.26 -1.86 -9.56
CA THR A 161 -11.30 -0.84 -9.70
C THR A 161 -12.12 -1.05 -10.98
N PRO A 162 -13.43 -0.74 -10.96
CA PRO A 162 -14.29 -0.91 -12.13
C PRO A 162 -13.78 -0.12 -13.34
N ALA A 163 -13.37 1.13 -13.13
CA ALA A 163 -12.81 1.98 -14.19
C ALA A 163 -11.57 1.38 -14.87
N PHE A 164 -10.71 0.67 -14.13
CA PHE A 164 -9.57 -0.02 -14.73
C PHE A 164 -9.99 -1.31 -15.43
N ARG A 165 -10.89 -2.08 -14.82
CA ARG A 165 -11.39 -3.35 -15.37
C ARG A 165 -12.13 -3.15 -16.70
N GLU A 166 -12.97 -2.13 -16.81
CA GLU A 166 -13.66 -1.76 -18.06
C GLU A 166 -12.67 -1.44 -19.18
N ARG A 167 -11.66 -0.61 -18.89
CA ARG A 167 -10.59 -0.29 -19.84
C ARG A 167 -9.80 -1.53 -20.26
N TYR A 168 -9.52 -2.41 -19.31
CA TYR A 168 -8.78 -3.64 -19.57
C TYR A 168 -9.61 -4.64 -20.39
N ALA A 169 -10.92 -4.72 -20.15
CA ALA A 169 -11.84 -5.53 -20.96
C ALA A 169 -11.87 -5.04 -22.42
N ALA A 170 -12.01 -3.73 -22.63
CA ALA A 170 -11.93 -3.14 -23.97
C ALA A 170 -10.57 -3.41 -24.65
N GLU A 171 -9.46 -3.31 -23.91
CA GLU A 171 -8.13 -3.64 -24.44
C GLU A 171 -8.03 -5.12 -24.85
N ARG A 172 -8.57 -6.05 -24.05
CA ARG A 172 -8.62 -7.48 -24.39
C ARG A 172 -9.44 -7.76 -25.64
N GLU A 173 -10.59 -7.11 -25.80
CA GLU A 173 -11.43 -7.21 -27.00
C GLU A 173 -10.66 -6.74 -28.24
N THR A 174 -9.99 -5.59 -28.16
CA THR A 174 -9.19 -5.07 -29.29
C THR A 174 -8.02 -5.97 -29.68
N LEU A 175 -7.45 -6.69 -28.71
CA LEU A 175 -6.36 -7.63 -28.92
C LEU A 175 -6.84 -9.04 -29.28
N GLY A 176 -8.15 -9.31 -29.23
CA GLY A 176 -8.72 -10.63 -29.51
C GLY A 176 -8.37 -11.71 -28.47
N VAL A 177 -8.09 -11.32 -27.22
CA VAL A 177 -7.70 -12.28 -26.16
C VAL A 177 -8.93 -13.07 -25.70
N GLN A 178 -8.97 -14.36 -26.05
CA GLN A 178 -10.01 -15.29 -25.63
C GLN A 178 -9.81 -15.72 -24.16
N GLY A 179 -10.91 -16.02 -23.47
CA GLY A 179 -10.92 -16.54 -22.09
C GLY A 179 -11.68 -15.66 -21.10
N GLU A 180 -12.07 -16.25 -19.98
CA GLU A 180 -12.88 -15.58 -18.97
C GLU A 180 -12.12 -14.41 -18.30
N MET A 181 -12.87 -13.40 -17.90
CA MET A 181 -12.33 -12.30 -17.11
C MET A 181 -12.17 -12.80 -15.66
N PRO A 182 -11.07 -12.47 -14.98
CA PRO A 182 -10.93 -12.78 -13.56
C PRO A 182 -12.10 -12.23 -12.75
N GLU A 183 -12.45 -12.92 -11.66
CA GLU A 183 -13.54 -12.51 -10.76
C GLU A 183 -13.47 -11.04 -10.36
N ASP A 184 -14.65 -10.43 -10.17
CA ASP A 184 -14.73 -9.07 -9.69
C ASP A 184 -14.40 -9.01 -8.18
N GLN A 185 -13.39 -8.22 -7.86
CA GLN A 185 -12.89 -8.03 -6.50
C GLN A 185 -13.10 -6.59 -6.01
N THR A 186 -14.03 -5.85 -6.62
CA THR A 186 -14.38 -4.47 -6.25
C THR A 186 -14.73 -4.35 -4.76
N ASP A 187 -15.41 -5.34 -4.18
CA ASP A 187 -15.75 -5.37 -2.75
C ASP A 187 -14.49 -5.31 -1.86
N LEU A 188 -13.44 -6.05 -2.23
CA LEU A 188 -12.16 -6.04 -1.51
C LEU A 188 -11.46 -4.69 -1.63
N VAL A 189 -11.58 -4.02 -2.77
CA VAL A 189 -11.03 -2.67 -2.95
C VAL A 189 -11.64 -1.73 -1.93
N HIS A 190 -12.97 -1.78 -1.75
CA HIS A 190 -13.67 -0.94 -0.79
C HIS A 190 -13.19 -1.21 0.65
N TYR A 191 -13.14 -2.49 1.04
CA TYR A 191 -12.58 -2.92 2.33
C TYR A 191 -11.14 -2.42 2.53
N MET A 192 -10.26 -2.60 1.54
CA MET A 192 -8.84 -2.24 1.65
C MET A 192 -8.61 -0.74 1.72
N VAL A 193 -9.36 0.05 0.95
CA VAL A 193 -9.33 1.53 1.02
C VAL A 193 -9.73 1.99 2.42
N ASP A 194 -10.75 1.37 3.00
CA ASP A 194 -11.24 1.68 4.33
C ASP A 194 -10.25 1.26 5.43
N ALA A 195 -9.73 0.04 5.38
CA ALA A 195 -8.71 -0.47 6.30
C ALA A 195 -7.41 0.36 6.27
N ALA A 196 -7.04 0.90 5.11
CA ALA A 196 -5.88 1.78 4.97
C ALA A 196 -6.12 3.22 5.44
N THR A 197 -7.38 3.61 5.63
CA THR A 197 -7.78 4.90 6.17
C THR A 197 -7.70 4.85 7.71
N PRO A 198 -7.18 5.89 8.39
CA PRO A 198 -7.15 5.87 9.85
C PRO A 198 -8.57 5.92 10.43
N GLY A 199 -8.90 4.95 11.29
CA GLY A 199 -10.18 4.87 11.97
C GLY A 199 -10.65 3.43 12.13
N PRO A 200 -11.82 3.19 12.76
CA PRO A 200 -12.50 1.90 12.70
C PRO A 200 -13.02 1.62 11.27
N LEU A 201 -13.25 0.35 10.95
CA LEU A 201 -13.87 -0.05 9.69
C LEU A 201 -15.33 0.42 9.62
N SER A 202 -15.75 0.89 8.44
CA SER A 202 -17.15 1.22 8.15
C SER A 202 -18.05 -0.02 8.26
N ALA A 203 -19.36 0.20 8.44
CA ALA A 203 -20.35 -0.89 8.46
C ALA A 203 -20.29 -1.71 7.16
N VAL A 204 -20.21 -1.03 6.01
CA VAL A 204 -20.11 -1.66 4.69
C VAL A 204 -18.88 -2.57 4.59
N SER A 205 -17.71 -2.11 5.03
CA SER A 205 -16.50 -2.94 5.01
C SER A 205 -16.56 -4.15 5.95
N ARG A 206 -17.29 -4.03 7.07
CA ARG A 206 -17.51 -5.15 8.00
C ARG A 206 -18.44 -6.19 7.38
N GLU A 207 -19.55 -5.77 6.79
CA GLU A 207 -20.49 -6.62 6.07
C GLU A 207 -19.81 -7.34 4.88
N ILE A 208 -18.97 -6.64 4.12
CA ILE A 208 -18.17 -7.26 3.04
C ILE A 208 -17.27 -8.38 3.58
N MET A 209 -16.61 -8.15 4.72
CA MET A 209 -15.74 -9.15 5.35
C MET A 209 -16.55 -10.35 5.86
N GLU A 210 -17.69 -10.10 6.49
CA GLU A 210 -18.62 -11.14 6.96
C GLU A 210 -19.17 -11.96 5.80
N ARG A 211 -19.64 -11.31 4.73
CA ARG A 211 -20.14 -11.98 3.52
C ARG A 211 -19.07 -12.88 2.89
N ARG A 212 -17.83 -12.41 2.75
CA ARG A 212 -16.74 -13.23 2.22
C ARG A 212 -16.34 -14.36 3.17
N ALA A 213 -16.36 -14.11 4.48
CA ALA A 213 -16.11 -15.17 5.46
C ALA A 213 -17.18 -16.27 5.35
N THR A 214 -18.46 -15.91 5.21
CA THR A 214 -19.54 -16.88 4.99
C THR A 214 -19.40 -17.63 3.68
N GLN A 215 -18.93 -16.97 2.60
CA GLN A 215 -18.64 -17.62 1.32
C GLN A 215 -17.49 -18.62 1.44
N MET A 216 -16.36 -18.22 2.04
CA MET A 216 -15.23 -19.12 2.27
C MET A 216 -15.64 -20.33 3.12
N ILE A 217 -16.43 -20.13 4.19
CA ILE A 217 -16.92 -21.24 5.03
C ILE A 217 -17.84 -22.16 4.22
N ALA A 218 -18.72 -21.61 3.38
CA ALA A 218 -19.61 -22.40 2.53
C ALA A 218 -18.83 -23.18 1.45
N GLU A 219 -17.80 -22.57 0.85
CA GLU A 219 -16.90 -23.21 -0.13
C GLU A 219 -16.04 -24.30 0.52
N GLU A 220 -15.48 -24.04 1.69
CA GLU A 220 -14.72 -25.03 2.48
C GLU A 220 -15.62 -26.21 2.88
N PHE A 221 -16.86 -25.94 3.30
CA PHE A 221 -17.83 -26.98 3.62
C PHE A 221 -18.22 -27.80 2.38
N ALA A 222 -18.46 -27.16 1.23
CA ALA A 222 -18.76 -27.85 -0.03
C ALA A 222 -17.59 -28.73 -0.51
N LEU A 223 -16.36 -28.22 -0.46
CA LEU A 223 -15.16 -29.00 -0.78
C LEU A 223 -14.91 -30.16 0.19
N GLY A 224 -15.28 -29.99 1.46
CA GLY A 224 -15.23 -31.06 2.46
C GLY A 224 -16.22 -32.19 2.17
N GLU A 225 -17.43 -31.85 1.74
CA GLU A 225 -18.45 -32.81 1.31
C GLU A 225 -18.03 -33.55 0.02
N GLU A 226 -17.36 -32.87 -0.91
CA GLU A 226 -16.76 -33.50 -2.10
C GLU A 226 -15.56 -34.39 -1.76
N ALA A 227 -14.76 -34.04 -0.74
CA ALA A 227 -13.63 -34.84 -0.28
C ALA A 227 -14.08 -36.12 0.48
N GLU A 228 -15.22 -36.07 1.18
CA GLU A 228 -15.84 -37.26 1.79
C GLU A 228 -16.53 -38.18 0.75
N MET A 229 -16.71 -37.73 -0.50
CA MET A 229 -17.12 -38.59 -1.62
C MET A 229 -15.96 -39.32 -2.30
N PHE A 230 -14.71 -39.10 -1.87
CA PHE A 230 -13.59 -39.94 -2.25
C PHE A 230 -13.66 -41.21 -1.40
N GLU A 231 -14.28 -42.26 -1.96
CA GLU A 231 -14.50 -43.55 -1.29
C GLU A 231 -13.23 -44.05 -0.56
N ASP A 232 -13.44 -44.64 0.62
CA ASP A 232 -12.45 -45.18 1.59
C ASP A 232 -11.57 -46.33 1.03
N GLY A 233 -11.40 -46.43 -0.28
CA GLY A 233 -10.72 -47.48 -1.02
C GLY A 233 -9.99 -47.04 -2.28
N ALA A 234 -9.78 -45.74 -2.53
CA ALA A 234 -8.95 -45.29 -3.65
C ALA A 234 -7.48 -45.69 -3.43
N GLN A 235 -7.05 -46.78 -4.08
CA GLN A 235 -5.64 -47.14 -4.17
C GLN A 235 -4.90 -46.04 -4.93
N TYR A 236 -3.90 -45.44 -4.28
CA TYR A 236 -2.96 -44.55 -4.95
C TYR A 236 -2.15 -45.39 -5.95
N GLU A 237 -2.41 -45.21 -7.24
CA GLU A 237 -1.51 -45.72 -8.27
C GLU A 237 -0.18 -44.95 -8.15
N GLU A 238 0.89 -45.66 -7.77
CA GLU A 238 2.25 -45.15 -7.87
C GLU A 238 2.57 -44.89 -9.34
N VAL A 239 2.36 -43.65 -9.78
CA VAL A 239 2.80 -43.21 -11.11
C VAL A 239 4.32 -43.07 -11.09
N HIS A 240 5.01 -44.16 -11.42
CA HIS A 240 6.46 -44.16 -11.62
C HIS A 240 6.79 -43.36 -12.90
N LEU A 241 7.22 -42.11 -12.73
CA LEU A 241 7.74 -41.28 -13.82
C LEU A 241 9.15 -41.77 -14.18
N GLU A 242 9.26 -42.50 -15.30
CA GLU A 242 10.55 -42.88 -15.89
C GLU A 242 11.40 -41.63 -16.17
N GLY A 243 12.52 -41.47 -15.45
CA GLY A 243 13.53 -40.45 -15.75
C GLY A 243 14.07 -39.61 -14.59
N LEU A 244 13.58 -39.81 -13.36
CA LEU A 244 14.25 -39.31 -12.16
C LEU A 244 15.03 -40.46 -11.51
N GLU A 245 16.33 -40.56 -11.81
CA GLU A 245 17.23 -41.38 -11.00
C GLU A 245 17.15 -40.91 -9.55
N GLU A 246 16.71 -41.82 -8.66
CA GLU A 246 16.77 -41.59 -7.22
C GLU A 246 18.23 -41.30 -6.83
N PRO A 247 18.50 -40.28 -6.00
CA PRO A 247 19.86 -40.01 -5.56
C PRO A 247 20.38 -41.22 -4.77
N ALA A 248 21.53 -41.75 -5.19
CA ALA A 248 22.20 -42.87 -4.56
C ALA A 248 22.31 -42.65 -3.04
N VAL A 249 21.71 -43.57 -2.28
CA VAL A 249 21.82 -43.62 -0.83
C VAL A 249 23.28 -43.97 -0.50
N GLU A 250 24.04 -42.97 -0.01
CA GLU A 250 25.35 -43.21 0.58
C GLU A 250 25.19 -44.03 1.87
N ASP A 251 25.43 -45.33 1.78
CA ASP A 251 25.61 -46.20 2.94
C ASP A 251 26.80 -45.71 3.77
N LYS A 252 26.52 -44.88 4.79
CA LYS A 252 27.44 -44.67 5.90
C LYS A 252 27.57 -45.97 6.67
N ARG A 253 28.46 -46.85 6.21
CA ARG A 253 29.02 -47.91 7.05
C ARG A 253 29.76 -47.26 8.20
N LEU A 254 29.21 -47.43 9.40
CA LEU A 254 29.88 -47.17 10.66
C LEU A 254 31.12 -48.06 10.74
N SER A 255 32.27 -47.44 10.93
CA SER A 255 33.50 -48.05 11.46
C SER A 255 34.12 -47.09 12.45
#